data_AF-A0A212CDQ1-F1
#
_entry.id   AF-A0A212CDQ1-F1
#
_cell.length_a   1.000
_cell.length_b   1.000
_cell.length_c   1.000
_cell.angle_alpha   90.00
_cell.angle_beta   90.00
_cell.angle_gamma   90.00
#
_symmetry.space_group_name_H-M   'P 1'
#
loop_
_entity.id
_entity.type
_entity.pdbx_description
1 polymer ?
#
loop_
_entity_poly.entity_id
_entity_poly.type
_entity_poly.pdbx_seq_one_letter_code
_entity_poly.pdbx_strand_id
1 'polypeptide(L)'
;MKRQNVRTLSLIVCTFTYLLVGAAVFDALESDHEMREEEKLKAEEIRIKGKYNISSEDYRQLELVILQSEPHRAGVQWKFAGSFYFAITVRAGRAAARLPASREESGEAAERAAQGWVRGAEG
;
A
#
# COMPACT_ATOMS: atom_id res chain seq x y z
N MET A 1 3.96 36.11 -26.01
CA MET A 1 3.15 34.92 -25.67
C MET A 1 2.09 35.29 -24.64
N LYS A 2 0.86 34.79 -24.76
CA LYS A 2 -0.21 35.07 -23.78
C LYS A 2 0.26 34.67 -22.38
N ARG A 3 0.09 35.56 -21.38
CA ARG A 3 0.52 35.34 -19.98
C ARG A 3 -0.01 34.03 -19.36
N GLN A 4 -1.14 33.53 -19.87
CA GLN A 4 -1.74 32.25 -19.46
C GLN A 4 -0.87 31.05 -19.87
N ASN A 5 -0.37 31.01 -21.11
CA ASN A 5 0.46 29.91 -21.60
C ASN A 5 1.79 29.80 -20.84
N VAL A 6 2.34 30.94 -20.40
CA VAL A 6 3.58 30.95 -19.61
C VAL A 6 3.35 30.31 -18.23
N ARG A 7 2.23 30.60 -17.57
CA ARG A 7 1.89 30.02 -16.25
C ARG A 7 1.66 28.51 -16.33
N THR A 8 0.97 28.05 -17.37
CA THR A 8 0.75 26.62 -17.60
C THR A 8 2.07 25.90 -17.90
N LEU A 9 2.90 26.48 -18.78
CA LEU A 9 4.20 25.89 -19.12
C LEU A 9 5.15 25.85 -17.91
N SER A 10 5.17 26.91 -17.09
CA SER A 10 6.00 26.92 -15.88
C SER A 10 5.56 25.88 -14.85
N LEU A 11 4.25 25.64 -14.70
CA LEU A 11 3.75 24.60 -13.80
C LEU A 11 4.11 23.21 -14.31
N ILE A 12 4.01 22.96 -15.61
CA ILE A 12 4.41 21.69 -16.22
C ILE A 12 5.90 21.44 -15.95
N VAL A 13 6.76 22.42 -16.24
CA VAL A 13 8.21 22.29 -16.02
C VAL A 13 8.52 22.08 -14.54
N CYS A 14 7.90 22.84 -13.63
CA CYS A 14 8.07 22.69 -12.19
C CYS A 14 7.69 21.28 -11.71
N THR A 15 6.54 20.75 -12.14
CA THR A 15 6.09 19.40 -11.78
C THR A 15 7.03 18.33 -12.33
N PHE A 16 7.50 18.47 -13.58
CA PHE A 16 8.49 17.54 -14.14
C PHE A 16 9.79 17.57 -13.34
N THR A 17 10.31 18.75 -13.00
CA THR A 17 11.51 18.85 -12.18
C THR A 17 11.32 18.25 -10.79
N TYR A 18 10.15 18.44 -10.17
CA TYR A 18 9.82 17.83 -8.87
C TYR A 18 9.82 16.31 -8.95
N LEU A 19 9.22 15.73 -10.00
CA LEU A 19 9.21 14.28 -10.19
C LEU A 19 10.62 13.72 -10.42
N LEU A 20 11.46 14.40 -11.21
CA LEU A 20 12.83 13.96 -11.47
C LEU A 20 13.71 14.00 -10.22
N VAL A 21 13.61 15.08 -9.44
CA VAL A 21 14.33 15.20 -8.16
C VAL A 21 13.82 14.15 -7.18
N GLY A 22 12.50 13.97 -7.08
CA GLY A 22 11.90 12.92 -6.25
C GLY A 22 12.40 11.53 -6.62
N ALA A 23 12.42 11.20 -7.91
CA ALA A 23 12.93 9.92 -8.40
C ALA A 23 14.41 9.70 -8.02
N ALA A 24 15.27 10.71 -8.19
CA ALA A 24 16.68 10.62 -7.82
C ALA A 24 16.88 10.47 -6.29
N VAL A 25 16.07 11.16 -5.49
CA VAL A 25 16.12 11.03 -4.03
C VAL A 25 15.65 9.66 -3.58
N PHE A 26 14.53 9.15 -4.12
CA PHE A 26 14.05 7.80 -3.81
C PHE A 26 15.04 6.73 -4.27
N ASP A 27 15.65 6.88 -5.45
CA ASP A 27 16.71 5.99 -5.94
C ASP A 27 17.90 5.96 -4.97
N ALA A 28 18.40 7.12 -4.54
CA ALA A 28 19.53 7.19 -3.61
C ALA A 28 19.24 6.65 -2.20
N LEU A 29 17.98 6.71 -1.75
CA LEU A 29 17.60 6.30 -0.39
C LEU A 29 17.13 4.85 -0.31
N GLU A 30 16.39 4.36 -1.30
CA GLU A 30 15.69 3.06 -1.22
C GLU A 30 16.36 1.96 -2.06
N SER A 31 17.14 2.28 -3.10
CA SER A 31 17.71 1.25 -4.01
C SER A 31 18.65 0.27 -3.30
N ASP A 32 19.57 0.77 -2.49
CA ASP A 32 20.51 -0.05 -1.70
C ASP A 32 19.77 -0.94 -0.69
N HIS A 33 18.66 -0.44 -0.15
CA HIS A 33 17.83 -1.20 0.78
C HIS A 33 17.10 -2.34 0.08
N GLU A 34 16.48 -2.07 -1.06
CA GLU A 34 15.78 -3.06 -1.88
C GLU A 34 16.72 -4.19 -2.33
N MET A 35 17.92 -3.85 -2.84
CA MET A 35 18.90 -4.85 -3.27
C MET A 35 19.32 -5.79 -2.13
N ARG A 36 19.60 -5.23 -0.94
CA ARG A 36 20.02 -6.04 0.22
C ARG A 36 18.90 -6.93 0.73
N GLU A 37 17.65 -6.47 0.68
CA GLU A 37 16.50 -7.28 1.06
C GLU A 37 16.28 -8.42 0.06
N GLU A 38 16.39 -8.13 -1.24
CA GLU A 38 16.29 -9.16 -2.29
C GLU A 38 17.35 -10.26 -2.09
N GLU A 39 18.60 -9.89 -1.84
CA GLU A 39 19.68 -10.85 -1.57
C GLU A 39 19.41 -11.72 -0.34
N LYS A 40 18.94 -11.11 0.76
CA LYS A 40 18.58 -11.84 1.98
C LYS A 40 17.43 -12.81 1.74
N LEU A 41 16.40 -12.39 1.01
CA LEU A 41 15.25 -13.23 0.70
C LEU A 41 15.66 -14.40 -0.21
N LYS A 42 16.49 -14.18 -1.23
CA LYS A 42 17.03 -15.24 -2.08
C LYS A 42 17.89 -16.23 -1.29
N ALA A 43 18.75 -15.74 -0.39
CA ALA A 43 19.55 -16.61 0.46
C ALA A 43 18.68 -17.49 1.37
N GLU A 44 17.62 -16.91 1.93
CA GLU A 44 16.66 -17.62 2.78
C GLU A 44 15.83 -18.64 1.98
N GLU A 45 15.40 -18.31 0.76
CA GLU A 45 14.76 -19.23 -0.17
C GLU A 45 15.64 -20.45 -0.45
N ILE A 46 16.91 -20.24 -0.83
CA ILE A 46 17.87 -21.33 -1.10
C ILE A 46 18.05 -22.19 0.16
N ARG A 47 18.18 -21.56 1.33
CA ARG A 47 18.33 -22.24 2.61
C ARG A 47 17.13 -23.14 2.92
N ILE A 48 15.91 -22.65 2.73
CA ILE A 48 14.66 -23.40 2.98
C ILE A 48 14.49 -24.52 1.96
N LYS A 49 14.69 -24.25 0.66
CA LYS A 49 14.64 -25.27 -0.39
C LYS A 49 15.61 -26.42 -0.12
N GLY A 50 16.86 -26.10 0.26
CA GLY A 50 17.87 -27.09 0.62
C GLY A 50 17.53 -27.85 1.90
N LYS A 51 17.06 -27.16 2.95
CA LYS A 51 16.73 -27.78 4.25
C LYS A 51 15.60 -28.81 4.16
N TYR A 52 14.59 -28.53 3.34
CA TYR A 52 13.40 -29.38 3.20
C TYR A 52 13.35 -30.18 1.91
N ASN A 53 14.40 -30.12 1.09
CA ASN A 53 14.51 -30.80 -0.20
C ASN A 53 13.30 -30.54 -1.12
N ILE A 54 12.88 -29.27 -1.21
CA ILE A 54 11.70 -28.86 -1.97
C ILE A 54 12.11 -28.64 -3.43
N SER A 55 11.35 -29.21 -4.37
CA SER A 55 11.55 -28.97 -5.80
C SER A 55 11.26 -27.51 -6.16
N SER A 56 11.90 -26.99 -7.21
CA SER A 56 11.62 -25.63 -7.70
C SER A 56 10.18 -25.46 -8.17
N GLU A 57 9.56 -26.54 -8.68
CA GLU A 57 8.15 -26.52 -9.10
C GLU A 57 7.20 -26.43 -7.90
N ASP A 58 7.40 -27.28 -6.89
CA ASP A 58 6.60 -27.30 -5.67
C ASP A 58 6.74 -26.00 -4.88
N TYR A 59 7.95 -25.42 -4.83
CA TYR A 59 8.16 -24.12 -4.20
C TYR A 59 7.36 -23.00 -4.88
N ARG A 60 7.28 -23.01 -6.21
CA ARG A 60 6.48 -22.03 -6.96
C ARG A 60 4.98 -22.20 -6.71
N GLN A 61 4.51 -23.44 -6.59
CA GLN A 61 3.12 -23.70 -6.19
C GLN A 61 2.85 -23.19 -4.77
N LEU A 62 3.78 -23.42 -3.84
CA LEU A 62 3.67 -22.93 -2.46
C LEU A 62 3.63 -21.40 -2.39
N GLU A 63 4.52 -20.72 -3.13
CA GLU A 63 4.53 -19.26 -3.24
C GLU A 63 3.19 -18.73 -3.76
N LEU A 64 2.64 -19.34 -4.81
CA LEU A 64 1.35 -18.95 -5.37
C LEU A 64 0.22 -19.11 -4.37
N VAL A 65 0.18 -20.23 -3.63
CA VAL A 65 -0.81 -20.46 -2.57
C VAL A 65 -0.66 -19.41 -1.47
N ILE A 66 0.57 -19.09 -1.05
CA ILE A 66 0.82 -18.07 -0.02
C ILE A 66 0.33 -16.70 -0.49
N LEU A 67 0.71 -16.26 -1.70
CA LEU A 67 0.30 -14.98 -2.29
C LEU A 67 -1.23 -14.86 -2.41
N GLN A 68 -1.90 -15.94 -2.79
CA GLN A 68 -3.38 -15.98 -2.85
C GLN A 68 -4.03 -16.04 -1.47
N SER A 69 -3.34 -16.60 -0.47
CA SER A 69 -3.86 -16.71 0.90
C SER A 69 -3.72 -15.43 1.73
N GLU A 70 -2.77 -14.55 1.39
CA GLU A 70 -2.53 -13.27 2.08
C GLU A 70 -3.80 -12.44 2.34
N PRO A 71 -4.71 -12.19 1.37
CA PRO A 71 -5.95 -11.46 1.65
C PRO A 71 -6.87 -12.18 2.66
N HIS A 72 -6.77 -13.50 2.79
CA HIS A 72 -7.57 -14.27 3.75
C HIS A 72 -6.95 -14.32 5.15
N ARG A 73 -5.66 -13.96 5.31
CA ARG A 73 -4.98 -13.93 6.62
C ARG A 73 -5.48 -12.83 7.56
N ALA A 74 -5.96 -11.71 7.01
CA ALA A 74 -6.52 -10.61 7.80
C ALA A 74 -7.95 -10.89 8.34
N GLY A 75 -8.44 -12.13 8.23
CA GLY A 75 -9.76 -12.53 8.70
C GLY A 75 -10.89 -12.27 7.70
N VAL A 76 -12.15 -12.25 8.16
CA VAL A 76 -13.31 -12.09 7.27
C VAL A 76 -13.50 -10.62 6.88
N GLN A 77 -12.86 -10.21 5.78
CA GLN A 77 -12.88 -8.84 5.27
C GLN A 77 -14.27 -8.37 4.75
N TRP A 78 -15.09 -9.29 4.20
CA TRP A 78 -16.38 -8.95 3.57
C TRP A 78 -17.61 -9.05 4.50
N LYS A 79 -17.43 -8.73 5.78
CA LYS A 79 -18.56 -8.49 6.70
C LYS A 79 -18.97 -7.02 6.66
N PHE A 80 -20.16 -6.70 7.17
CA PHE A 80 -20.75 -5.35 7.12
C PHE A 80 -19.75 -4.22 7.44
N ALA A 81 -18.95 -4.35 8.50
CA ALA A 81 -17.94 -3.34 8.88
C ALA A 81 -16.83 -3.15 7.82
N GLY A 82 -16.31 -4.24 7.24
CA GLY A 82 -15.29 -4.18 6.19
C GLY A 82 -15.86 -3.66 4.87
N SER A 83 -17.08 -4.07 4.50
CA SER A 83 -17.79 -3.54 3.33
C SER A 83 -18.11 -2.05 3.47
N PHE A 84 -18.48 -1.59 4.67
CA PHE A 84 -18.78 -0.19 4.97
C PHE A 84 -17.51 0.68 4.92
N TYR A 85 -16.40 0.22 5.52
CA TYR A 85 -15.11 0.91 5.42
C TYR A 85 -14.63 1.00 3.96
N PHE A 86 -14.72 -0.10 3.22
CA PHE A 86 -14.38 -0.13 1.81
C PHE A 86 -15.17 0.93 1.02
N ALA A 87 -16.50 1.00 1.21
CA ALA A 87 -17.34 2.01 0.57
C ALA A 87 -16.90 3.45 0.91
N ILE A 88 -16.53 3.73 2.17
CA ILE A 88 -16.00 5.04 2.58
C ILE A 88 -14.69 5.35 1.88
N THR A 89 -13.76 4.39 1.80
CA THR A 89 -12.45 4.61 1.16
C THR A 89 -12.54 4.85 -0.34
N VAL A 90 -13.41 4.11 -1.03
CA VAL A 90 -13.70 4.30 -2.46
C VAL A 90 -14.32 5.68 -2.70
N ARG A 91 -15.31 6.08 -1.90
CA ARG A 91 -15.90 7.43 -1.99
C ARG A 91 -14.86 8.51 -1.72
N ALA A 92 -13.97 8.31 -0.76
CA ALA A 92 -12.92 9.26 -0.39
C ALA A 92 -11.76 9.33 -1.41
N GLY A 93 -11.78 8.52 -2.47
CA GLY A 93 -10.72 8.47 -3.48
C GLY A 93 -9.39 7.91 -2.95
N ARG A 94 -9.39 7.30 -1.77
CA ARG A 94 -8.21 6.61 -1.23
C ARG A 94 -8.23 5.19 -1.78
N ALA A 95 -7.23 4.84 -2.58
CA ALA A 95 -7.00 3.47 -3.01
C ALA A 95 -6.64 2.61 -1.78
N ALA A 96 -7.65 2.03 -1.13
CA ALA A 96 -7.45 1.14 -0.01
C ALA A 96 -7.13 -0.26 -0.54
N ALA A 97 -5.85 -0.56 -0.74
CA ALA A 97 -5.40 -1.90 -1.10
C ALA A 97 -5.36 -2.88 0.10
N ARG A 98 -5.45 -2.38 1.35
CA ARG A 98 -5.36 -3.20 2.55
C ARG A 98 -6.25 -2.65 3.67
N LEU A 99 -7.16 -3.48 4.18
CA LEU A 99 -7.88 -3.24 5.42
C LEU A 99 -6.92 -3.48 6.61
N PRO A 100 -6.76 -2.55 7.57
CA PRO A 100 -5.99 -2.83 8.78
C PRO A 100 -6.70 -3.91 9.60
N ALA A 101 -5.99 -5.00 9.89
CA ALA A 101 -6.53 -6.17 10.59
C ALA A 101 -6.66 -5.99 12.13
N SER A 102 -6.31 -4.84 12.69
CA SER A 102 -6.39 -4.59 14.14
C SER A 102 -7.76 -4.04 14.53
N ARG A 103 -8.58 -4.93 15.11
CA ARG A 103 -9.97 -4.73 15.54
C ARG A 103 -10.17 -3.64 16.62
N GLU A 104 -9.11 -3.16 17.26
CA GLU A 104 -9.20 -2.26 18.42
C GLU A 104 -9.00 -0.79 18.07
N GLU A 105 -7.97 -0.42 17.30
CA GLU A 105 -7.75 1.00 16.92
C GLU A 105 -8.74 1.51 15.86
N SER A 106 -9.21 0.64 14.97
CA SER A 106 -10.14 1.04 13.91
C SER A 106 -11.55 1.35 14.43
N GLY A 107 -11.95 0.76 15.56
CA GLY A 107 -13.25 1.04 16.18
C GLY A 107 -13.28 2.42 16.82
N GLU A 108 -12.25 2.73 17.60
CA GLU A 108 -12.10 4.03 18.26
C GLU A 108 -11.88 5.18 17.26
N ALA A 109 -11.09 4.96 16.20
CA ALA A 109 -10.88 5.96 15.17
C ALA A 109 -12.15 6.25 14.37
N ALA A 110 -12.97 5.22 14.09
CA ALA A 110 -14.25 5.38 13.41
C ALA A 110 -15.29 6.08 14.30
N GLU A 111 -15.35 5.77 15.60
CA GLU A 111 -16.23 6.46 16.55
C GLU A 111 -15.84 7.93 16.72
N ARG A 112 -14.54 8.24 16.85
CA ARG A 112 -14.07 9.63 16.96
C ARG A 112 -14.37 10.43 15.68
N ALA A 113 -14.23 9.81 14.51
CA ALA A 113 -14.59 10.44 13.23
C ALA A 113 -16.10 10.67 13.11
N ALA A 114 -16.93 9.71 13.56
CA ALA A 114 -18.39 9.84 13.57
C ALA A 114 -18.88 10.93 14.54
N GLN A 115 -18.30 10.99 15.74
CA GLN A 115 -18.64 12.01 16.75
C GLN A 115 -18.22 13.42 16.31
N GLY A 116 -17.09 13.56 15.61
CA GLY A 116 -16.67 14.84 15.02
C GLY A 116 -17.60 15.32 13.89
N TRP A 117 -18.14 14.39 13.10
CA TRP A 117 -19.11 14.70 12.05
C TRP A 117 -20.48 15.12 12.60
N VAL A 118 -20.99 14.44 13.63
CA VAL A 118 -22.28 14.79 14.25
C VAL A 118 -22.24 16.19 14.85
N ARG A 119 -21.15 16.57 15.54
CA ARG A 119 -21.00 17.94 16.07
C ARG A 119 -20.86 19.02 15.01
N GLY A 120 -20.34 18.69 13.83
CA GLY A 120 -20.21 19.65 12.72
C GLY A 120 -21.50 19.84 11.92
N ALA A 121 -22.50 18.97 12.08
CA ALA A 121 -23.78 19.03 11.38
C ALA A 121 -24.88 19.76 12.19
N GLU A 122 -24.68 19.99 13.49
CA GLU A 122 -25.60 20.70 14.39
C GLU A 122 -25.22 22.18 14.64
N GLY A 123 -24.25 22.72 13.89
CA GLY A 123 -23.78 24.12 13.99
C GLY A 123 -24.05 24.94 12.74
#